data_AF-A0A1A8MWL8-F1
#
_entry.id   AF-A0A1A8MWL8-F1
#
_cell.length_a   1.000
_cell.length_b   1.000
_cell.length_c   1.000
_cell.angle_alpha   90.00
_cell.angle_beta   90.00
_cell.angle_gamma   90.00
#
_symmetry.space_group_name_H-M   'P 1'
#
loop_
_entity.id
_entity.type
_entity.pdbx_description
1 polymer ?
#
loop_
_entity_poly.entity_id
_entity_poly.type
_entity_poly.pdbx_seq_one_letter_code
_entity_poly.pdbx_strand_id
1 'polypeptide(L)'
;LFDVAAVVCKRRGDNYEMKDILDLNLFKVTNNPTSDREGKKWCYGFYVTHQQGHTGFELFFKTRELKKKWLEQFEMAISNIRPEKANHNSHQFKMHTFEK
;
A
#
# COMPACT_ATOMS: atom_id res chain seq x y z
N LEU A 1 7.11 3.85 0.17
CA LEU A 1 5.96 3.45 0.99
C LEU A 1 6.27 3.88 2.41
N PHE A 2 5.34 4.56 3.04
CA PHE A 2 5.39 4.97 4.44
C PHE A 2 4.18 4.38 5.15
N ASP A 3 4.13 4.46 6.49
CA ASP A 3 3.03 3.90 7.26
C ASP A 3 1.66 4.49 6.86
N VAL A 4 1.59 5.80 6.63
CA VAL A 4 0.32 6.49 6.30
C VAL A 4 0.10 6.75 4.80
N ALA A 5 1.14 6.63 3.98
CA ALA A 5 1.07 7.06 2.58
C ALA A 5 1.97 6.26 1.63
N ALA A 6 1.48 6.04 0.41
CA ALA A 6 2.31 5.61 -0.70
C ALA A 6 2.47 6.76 -1.71
N VAL A 7 3.71 7.18 -1.95
CA VAL A 7 4.02 8.24 -2.91
C VAL A 7 4.42 7.62 -4.25
N VAL A 8 3.71 7.97 -5.32
CA VAL A 8 4.01 7.54 -6.68
C VAL A 8 4.82 8.64 -7.35
N CYS A 9 5.99 8.28 -7.85
CA CYS A 9 6.92 9.21 -8.48
C CYS A 9 7.33 8.75 -9.88
N LYS A 10 7.62 9.71 -10.76
CA LYS A 10 8.35 9.51 -12.01
C LYS A 10 9.82 9.85 -11.80
N ARG A 11 10.72 8.87 -11.97
CA ARG A 11 12.16 9.10 -11.87
C ARG A 11 12.69 9.92 -13.06
N ARG A 12 13.55 10.90 -12.79
CA ARG A 12 14.22 11.80 -13.75
C ARG A 12 15.71 11.91 -13.39
N GLY A 13 16.51 10.96 -13.86
CA GLY A 13 17.90 10.81 -13.39
C GLY A 13 17.93 10.42 -11.92
N ASP A 14 18.52 11.26 -11.08
CA ASP A 14 18.55 11.07 -9.62
C ASP A 14 17.40 11.79 -8.89
N ASN A 15 16.62 12.59 -9.62
CA ASN A 15 15.44 13.26 -9.06
C ASN A 15 14.18 12.41 -9.20
N TYR A 16 13.22 12.65 -8.29
CA TYR A 16 11.91 12.01 -8.30
C TYR A 16 10.83 13.10 -8.36
N GLU A 17 10.06 13.10 -9.44
CA GLU A 17 8.91 13.98 -9.61
C GLU A 17 7.67 13.28 -9.05
N MET A 18 7.08 13.81 -7.98
CA MET A 18 5.84 13.28 -7.42
C MET A 18 4.71 13.40 -8.45
N LYS A 19 3.96 12.31 -8.62
CA LYS A 19 2.80 12.23 -9.53
C LYS A 19 1.50 12.02 -8.79
N ASP A 20 1.54 11.24 -7.71
CA ASP A 20 0.34 10.95 -6.92
C ASP A 20 0.71 10.56 -5.48
N ILE A 21 -0.25 10.68 -4.57
CA ILE A 21 -0.15 10.23 -3.18
C ILE A 21 -1.39 9.41 -2.86
N LEU A 22 -1.18 8.16 -2.45
CA LEU A 22 -2.24 7.31 -1.91
C LEU A 22 -2.23 7.44 -0.38
N ASP A 23 -3.30 8.01 0.18
CA ASP A 23 -3.53 8.02 1.63
C ASP A 23 -3.99 6.65 2.11
N LEU A 24 -3.12 5.91 2.79
CA LEU A 24 -3.40 4.53 3.20
C LEU A 24 -4.51 4.44 4.26
N ASN A 25 -4.93 5.56 4.88
CA ASN A 25 -6.13 5.59 5.72
C ASN A 25 -7.42 5.40 4.93
N LEU A 26 -7.42 5.70 3.63
CA LEU A 26 -8.61 5.67 2.78
C LEU A 26 -8.58 4.53 1.77
N PHE A 27 -7.47 3.81 1.67
CA PHE A 27 -7.30 2.72 0.72
C PHE A 27 -7.25 1.36 1.41
N LYS A 28 -7.66 0.32 0.68
CA LYS A 28 -7.54 -1.09 1.06
C LYS A 28 -6.72 -1.84 0.02
N VAL A 29 -5.94 -2.81 0.48
CA VAL A 29 -5.14 -3.69 -0.37
C VAL A 29 -5.92 -4.99 -0.61
N THR A 30 -5.92 -5.48 -1.84
CA THR A 30 -6.55 -6.75 -2.19
C THR A 30 -5.62 -7.54 -3.10
N ASN A 31 -5.18 -8.71 -2.61
CA ASN A 31 -4.35 -9.60 -3.40
C ASN A 31 -5.21 -10.27 -4.48
N ASN A 32 -4.96 -9.93 -5.73
CA ASN A 32 -5.61 -10.59 -6.85
C ASN A 32 -4.86 -11.91 -7.16
N PRO A 33 -5.53 -13.07 -7.23
CA PRO A 33 -4.90 -14.32 -7.68
C PRO A 33 -4.64 -14.35 -9.20
N THR A 34 -5.03 -13.32 -9.96
CA THR A 34 -5.06 -13.38 -11.43
C THR A 34 -3.68 -13.63 -12.04
N SER A 35 -3.57 -14.82 -12.63
CA SER A 35 -2.52 -15.31 -13.52
C SER A 35 -1.10 -15.06 -13.04
N ASP A 36 -0.70 -15.81 -12.02
CA ASP A 36 0.66 -16.30 -11.84
C ASP A 36 1.07 -17.16 -13.07
N ARG A 37 1.04 -16.59 -14.28
CA ARG A 37 1.56 -17.18 -15.51
C ARG A 37 3.07 -17.22 -15.37
N GLU A 38 3.56 -18.34 -14.85
CA GLU A 38 4.98 -18.56 -14.58
C GLU A 38 5.81 -18.22 -15.82
N GLY A 39 6.84 -17.40 -15.63
CA GLY A 39 7.79 -17.01 -16.67
C GLY A 39 7.56 -15.65 -17.34
N LYS A 40 6.44 -14.96 -17.10
CA LYS A 40 6.25 -13.58 -17.62
C LYS A 40 6.62 -12.53 -16.57
N LYS A 41 7.47 -11.57 -16.95
CA LYS A 41 7.78 -10.39 -16.14
C LYS A 41 6.60 -9.41 -16.20
N TRP A 42 6.44 -8.61 -15.14
CA TRP A 42 5.45 -7.52 -15.07
C TRP A 42 3.98 -7.98 -15.10
N CYS A 43 3.70 -9.24 -14.72
CA CYS A 43 2.34 -9.76 -14.60
C CYS A 43 1.94 -10.09 -13.14
N TYR A 44 2.79 -9.76 -12.17
CA TYR A 44 2.51 -10.01 -10.75
C TYR A 44 1.93 -8.73 -10.15
N GLY A 45 0.66 -8.72 -9.76
CA GLY A 45 0.04 -7.53 -9.21
C GLY A 45 -0.92 -7.75 -8.06
N PHE A 46 -1.29 -6.65 -7.42
CA PHE A 46 -2.36 -6.55 -6.43
C PHE A 46 -3.05 -5.19 -6.56
N TYR A 47 -4.26 -5.08 -6.02
CA TYR A 47 -5.04 -3.85 -6.06
C TYR A 47 -4.87 -3.02 -4.80
N VAL A 48 -4.87 -1.69 -4.98
CA VAL A 48 -4.99 -0.70 -3.92
C VAL A 48 -6.19 0.18 -4.28
N THR A 49 -7.29 0.00 -3.57
CA THR A 49 -8.59 0.62 -3.92
C THR A 49 -9.08 1.52 -2.80
N HIS A 50 -9.66 2.66 -3.16
CA HIS A 50 -10.31 3.54 -2.19
C HIS A 50 -11.47 2.78 -1.53
N GLN A 51 -11.62 2.91 -0.22
CA GLN A 51 -12.61 2.14 0.54
C GLN A 51 -14.05 2.43 0.10
N GLN A 52 -14.31 3.65 -0.38
CA GLN A 52 -15.61 4.06 -0.92
C GLN A 52 -15.78 3.78 -2.42
N GLY A 53 -14.80 3.12 -3.07
CA GLY A 53 -14.90 2.70 -4.48
C GLY A 53 -14.69 3.81 -5.52
N HIS A 54 -14.24 5.00 -5.12
CA HIS A 54 -14.05 6.14 -6.04
C HIS A 54 -12.92 5.90 -7.06
N THR A 55 -11.77 5.44 -6.57
CA THR A 55 -10.55 5.26 -7.35
C THR A 55 -9.83 3.99 -6.93
N GLY A 56 -9.04 3.42 -7.85
CA GLY A 56 -8.28 2.22 -7.57
C GLY A 56 -7.10 2.08 -8.51
N PHE A 57 -6.05 1.46 -8.01
CA PHE A 57 -4.81 1.21 -8.73
C PHE A 57 -4.52 -0.28 -8.73
N GLU A 58 -3.95 -0.75 -9.84
CA GLU A 58 -3.30 -2.05 -9.91
C GLU A 58 -1.80 -1.83 -9.95
N LEU A 59 -1.08 -2.34 -8.96
CA LEU A 59 0.38 -2.27 -8.94
C LEU A 59 0.96 -3.54 -9.54
N PHE A 60 1.77 -3.39 -10.57
CA PHE A 60 2.46 -4.51 -11.23
C PHE A 60 3.94 -4.55 -10.86
N PHE A 61 4.43 -5.76 -10.62
CA PHE A 61 5.80 -6.04 -10.20
C PHE A 61 6.46 -6.99 -11.19
N LYS A 62 7.78 -6.83 -11.33
CA LYS A 62 8.59 -7.60 -12.28
C LYS A 62 8.62 -9.10 -11.96
N THR A 63 8.62 -9.46 -10.67
CA THR A 63 8.72 -10.85 -10.19
C THR A 63 7.72 -11.11 -9.06
N ARG A 64 7.43 -12.40 -8.81
CA ARG A 64 6.54 -12.85 -7.73
C ARG A 64 7.07 -12.42 -6.36
N GLU A 65 8.38 -12.48 -6.17
CA GLU A 65 9.05 -12.13 -4.92
C GLU A 65 8.94 -10.63 -4.63
N LEU A 66 9.06 -9.78 -5.66
CA LEU A 66 8.84 -8.34 -5.52
C LEU A 66 7.38 -8.04 -5.17
N LYS A 67 6.42 -8.68 -5.83
CA LYS A 67 5.00 -8.56 -5.47
C LYS A 67 4.79 -8.92 -4.00
N LYS A 68 5.28 -10.09 -3.57
CA LYS A 68 5.12 -10.58 -2.19
C LYS A 68 5.71 -9.61 -1.17
N LYS A 69 6.94 -9.16 -1.39
CA LYS A 69 7.61 -8.18 -0.51
C LYS A 69 6.80 -6.90 -0.39
N TRP A 70 6.32 -6.34 -1.51
CA TRP A 70 5.54 -5.11 -1.47
C TRP A 70 4.18 -5.31 -0.80
N LEU A 71 3.49 -6.42 -1.07
CA LEU A 71 2.22 -6.76 -0.45
C LEU A 71 2.37 -6.80 1.09
N GLU A 72 3.37 -7.50 1.61
CA GLU A 72 3.65 -7.59 3.06
C GLU A 72 3.92 -6.21 3.67
N GLN A 73 4.65 -5.33 2.97
CA GLN A 73 4.91 -3.97 3.46
C GLN A 73 3.66 -3.10 3.48
N PHE A 74 2.76 -3.25 2.50
CA PHE A 74 1.47 -2.56 2.49
C PHE A 74 0.56 -3.07 3.62
N GLU A 75 0.51 -4.39 3.85
CA GLU A 75 -0.25 -4.98 4.95
C GLU A 75 0.26 -4.49 6.32
N MET A 76 1.58 -4.41 6.49
CA MET A 76 2.21 -3.87 7.70
C MET A 76 1.92 -2.38 7.92
N ALA A 77 1.98 -1.56 6.87
CA ALA A 77 1.63 -0.15 6.97
C ALA A 77 0.15 0.04 7.40
N ILE A 78 -0.76 -0.75 6.82
CA ILE A 78 -2.19 -0.72 7.18
C ILE A 78 -2.42 -1.19 8.62
N SER A 79 -1.69 -2.22 9.10
CA SER A 79 -1.83 -2.69 10.49
C SER A 79 -1.30 -1.67 11.50
N ASN A 80 -0.31 -0.86 11.14
CA ASN A 80 0.17 0.27 11.96
C ASN A 80 -0.90 1.37 12.07
N ILE A 81 -1.62 1.68 10.98
CA ILE A 81 -2.72 2.65 11.00
C ILE A 81 -3.90 2.13 11.82
N ARG A 82 -4.26 0.86 11.64
CA ARG A 82 -5.45 0.22 12.21
C ARG A 82 -5.06 -1.02 13.01
N PRO A 83 -4.45 -0.84 14.20
CA PRO A 83 -4.10 -1.96 15.05
C PRO A 83 -5.37 -2.67 15.53
N GLU A 84 -5.26 -3.97 15.81
CA GLU A 84 -6.39 -4.84 16.22
C GLU A 84 -7.21 -4.24 17.37
N LYS A 85 -6.56 -3.53 18.28
CA LYS A 85 -7.17 -2.94 19.47
C LYS A 85 -7.47 -1.44 19.37
N ALA A 86 -7.46 -0.86 18.17
CA ALA A 86 -7.59 0.58 17.95
C ALA A 86 -8.85 1.19 18.60
N ASN A 87 -9.96 0.44 18.62
CA ASN A 87 -11.26 0.92 19.10
C ASN A 87 -11.76 0.25 20.38
N HIS A 88 -10.90 -0.48 21.11
CA HIS A 88 -11.31 -1.12 22.35
C HIS A 88 -11.72 -0.09 23.41
N ASN A 89 -12.73 -0.44 24.21
CA ASN A 89 -13.25 0.39 25.31
C ASN A 89 -13.65 1.81 24.89
N SER A 90 -14.16 1.97 23.65
CA SER A 90 -14.56 3.27 23.08
C SER A 90 -13.41 4.28 22.90
N HIS A 91 -12.16 3.83 22.96
CA HIS A 91 -11.01 4.63 22.53
C HIS A 91 -10.94 4.71 21.01
N GLN A 92 -10.16 5.65 20.49
CA GLN A 92 -9.82 5.75 19.07
C GLN A 92 -8.32 5.99 18.96
N PHE A 93 -7.52 4.92 19.12
CA PHE A 93 -6.08 5.02 19.01
C PHE A 93 -5.66 5.34 17.58
N LYS A 94 -4.74 6.28 17.45
CA LYS A 94 -4.13 6.72 16.19
C LYS A 94 -2.62 6.78 16.38
N MET A 95 -1.87 6.61 15.30
CA MET A 95 -0.42 6.81 15.34
C MET A 95 -0.10 8.22 15.79
N HIS A 96 0.85 8.33 16.71
CA HIS A 96 1.28 9.59 17.28
C HIS A 96 2.79 9.55 17.56
N THR A 97 3.44 10.68 17.34
CA THR A 97 4.84 10.91 17.71
C THR A 97 4.85 11.87 18.88
N PHE A 98 5.24 11.38 20.07
CA PHE A 98 5.32 12.20 21.27
C PHE A 98 6.50 13.17 21.17
N GLU A 99 6.28 14.41 21.58
CA GLU A 99 7.35 15.40 21.75
C GLU A 99 8.20 15.05 22.98
N LYS A 100 9.47 15.43 22.95
CA LYS A 100 10.46 15.11 24.00
C LYS A 100 10.34 16.05 25.20
#